data_AF-J9YWT2-F1
#
_entry.id   AF-J9YWT2-F1
#
_cell.length_a   1.000
_cell.length_b   1.000
_cell.length_c   1.000
_cell.angle_alpha   90.00
_cell.angle_beta   90.00
_cell.angle_gamma   90.00
#
_symmetry.space_group_name_H-M   'P 1'
#
loop_
_entity.id
_entity.type
_entity.pdbx_description
1 polymer ?
#
loop_
_entity_poly.entity_id
_entity_poly.type
_entity_poly.pdbx_seq_one_letter_code
_entity_poly.pdbx_strand_id
1 'polypeptide(L)'
;MSNLTTDLKAIQEETLLNLKASKSNNTIRAYKSDFHDFGLFCVKNGFKSLPSNPKTVSLYLTYLATKNMKISTIKRRLVSIAVVHKMKGHYLDNKHPSIIENLLGIKRRKGIKQKGKKPLLINNLKQIINVIDENNSSEIKIYRDRSIILLGFGGGFRRNELVSLNFDDLDFVNEGLKVSIRKSKTDQYGEGSIKALPYFDNPQYCPVKSLQKWLEISKIKEEAIFRKFHKGTKISNIRLSDQSVALLIKYYLNKAGIDSSDYSGHSLRSGFATSAAEAGAEERSIMEMTGHKSTEMVRRYIKEANLFKNNALNKIKL
;
A
#
# COMPACT_ATOMS: atom_id res chain seq x y z
N MET A 1 26.93 38.55 5.14
CA MET A 1 25.80 38.41 4.20
C MET A 1 26.29 37.61 3.02
N SER A 2 25.83 36.37 2.87
CA SER A 2 26.40 35.37 1.96
C SER A 2 26.14 35.73 0.51
N ASN A 3 27.14 35.48 -0.34
CA ASN A 3 27.05 35.51 -1.80
C ASN A 3 25.76 34.82 -2.27
N LEU A 4 24.74 35.61 -2.63
CA LEU A 4 23.60 35.11 -3.38
C LEU A 4 24.16 34.55 -4.69
N THR A 5 23.99 33.26 -4.91
CA THR A 5 24.31 32.60 -6.17
C THR A 5 23.60 33.34 -7.32
N THR A 6 24.38 34.00 -8.18
CA THR A 6 23.91 34.78 -9.33
C THR A 6 23.47 33.91 -10.51
N ASP A 7 23.67 32.59 -10.43
CA ASP A 7 23.19 31.65 -11.43
C ASP A 7 21.69 31.38 -11.26
N LEU A 8 20.91 32.35 -11.72
CA LEU A 8 19.45 32.28 -11.82
C LEU A 8 18.98 31.06 -12.62
N LYS A 9 19.76 30.58 -13.59
CA LYS A 9 19.40 29.43 -14.41
C LYS A 9 19.49 28.14 -13.59
N ALA A 10 20.58 27.94 -12.84
CA ALA A 10 20.70 26.83 -11.90
C ALA A 10 19.59 26.85 -10.83
N ILE A 11 19.26 28.03 -10.28
CA ILE A 11 18.18 28.18 -9.29
C ILE A 11 16.81 27.86 -9.91
N GLN A 12 16.55 28.25 -11.16
CA GLN A 12 15.32 27.89 -11.87
C GLN A 12 15.23 26.37 -12.11
N GLU A 13 16.33 25.72 -12.50
CA GLU A 13 16.39 24.27 -12.69
C GLU A 13 16.13 23.53 -11.37
N GLU A 14 16.76 23.93 -10.28
CA GLU A 14 16.51 23.40 -8.92
C GLU A 14 15.06 23.66 -8.47
N THR A 15 14.51 24.83 -8.77
CA THR A 15 13.10 25.13 -8.48
C THR A 15 12.16 24.18 -9.23
N LEU A 16 12.47 23.88 -10.51
CA LEU A 16 11.71 22.90 -11.28
C LEU A 16 11.84 21.48 -10.71
N LEU A 17 13.02 21.10 -10.20
CA LEU A 17 13.22 19.82 -9.50
C LEU A 17 12.39 19.75 -8.21
N ASN A 18 12.40 20.80 -7.40
CA ASN A 18 11.60 20.91 -6.18
C ASN A 18 10.10 20.82 -6.45
N LEU A 19 9.62 21.53 -7.47
CA LEU A 19 8.21 21.46 -7.89
C LEU A 19 7.83 20.05 -8.35
N LYS A 20 8.70 19.35 -9.08
CA LYS A 20 8.49 17.95 -9.48
C LYS A 20 8.50 17.00 -8.28
N ALA A 21 9.38 17.23 -7.30
CA ALA A 21 9.51 16.41 -6.09
C ALA A 21 8.36 16.60 -5.08
N SER A 22 7.63 17.72 -5.15
CA SER A 22 6.51 18.04 -4.25
C SER A 22 5.39 16.99 -4.19
N LYS A 23 5.28 16.12 -5.21
CA LYS A 23 4.30 15.04 -5.27
C LYS A 23 4.94 13.74 -5.72
N SER A 24 4.46 12.62 -5.19
CA SER A 24 4.91 11.31 -5.65
C SER A 24 4.64 11.07 -7.13
N ASN A 25 5.53 10.34 -7.81
CA ASN A 25 5.34 9.92 -9.21
C ASN A 25 4.01 9.20 -9.46
N ASN A 26 3.50 8.45 -8.46
CA ASN A 26 2.20 7.79 -8.55
C ASN A 26 1.05 8.80 -8.56
N THR A 27 1.14 9.84 -7.73
CA THR A 27 0.17 10.95 -7.70
C THR A 27 0.16 11.70 -9.03
N ILE A 28 1.33 12.03 -9.58
CA ILE A 28 1.44 12.74 -10.86
C ILE A 28 0.84 11.89 -12.00
N ARG A 29 1.19 10.60 -12.07
CA ARG A 29 0.60 9.68 -13.07
C ARG A 29 -0.91 9.59 -12.96
N ALA A 30 -1.45 9.48 -11.73
CA ALA A 30 -2.88 9.45 -11.49
C ALA A 30 -3.57 10.74 -11.95
N TYR A 31 -3.00 11.91 -11.64
CA TYR A 31 -3.56 13.20 -12.06
C TYR A 31 -3.59 13.35 -13.58
N LYS A 32 -2.49 12.99 -14.26
CA LYS A 32 -2.43 13.02 -15.73
C LYS A 32 -3.47 12.11 -16.37
N SER A 33 -3.58 10.87 -15.91
CA SER A 33 -4.54 9.89 -16.42
C SER A 33 -5.99 10.33 -16.16
N ASP A 34 -6.28 10.80 -14.94
CA ASP A 34 -7.63 11.27 -14.58
C ASP A 34 -8.06 12.46 -15.44
N PHE A 35 -7.16 13.43 -15.64
CA PHE A 35 -7.44 14.64 -16.42
C PHE A 35 -7.57 14.35 -17.92
N HIS A 36 -6.77 13.42 -18.45
CA HIS A 36 -6.89 12.99 -19.84
C HIS A 36 -8.29 12.42 -20.15
N ASP A 37 -8.80 11.54 -19.30
CA ASP A 37 -10.14 10.98 -19.45
C ASP A 37 -11.26 12.01 -19.26
N PHE A 38 -11.09 12.98 -18.34
CA PHE A 38 -11.98 14.15 -18.29
C PHE A 38 -11.94 14.95 -19.59
N GLY A 39 -10.74 15.16 -20.16
CA GLY A 39 -10.54 15.81 -21.45
C GLY A 39 -11.29 15.10 -22.59
N LEU A 40 -11.20 13.77 -22.65
CA LEU A 40 -11.95 12.97 -23.63
C LEU A 40 -13.47 13.11 -23.45
N PHE A 41 -13.96 13.11 -22.21
CA PHE A 41 -15.37 13.39 -21.92
C PHE A 41 -15.77 14.78 -22.40
N CYS A 42 -14.95 15.81 -22.16
CA CYS A 42 -15.22 17.17 -22.61
C CYS A 42 -15.29 17.28 -24.13
N VAL A 43 -14.29 16.75 -24.84
CA VAL A 43 -14.23 16.77 -26.32
C VAL A 43 -15.46 16.09 -26.92
N LYS A 44 -15.83 14.91 -26.42
CA LYS A 44 -16.98 14.15 -26.93
C LYS A 44 -18.33 14.87 -26.75
N ASN A 45 -18.45 15.75 -25.76
CA ASN A 45 -19.70 16.44 -25.42
C ASN A 45 -19.65 17.95 -25.70
N GLY A 46 -18.66 18.43 -26.46
CA GLY A 46 -18.55 19.85 -26.83
C GLY A 46 -18.20 20.80 -25.67
N PHE A 47 -17.64 20.30 -24.57
CA PHE A 47 -17.21 21.12 -23.44
C PHE A 47 -15.72 21.49 -23.52
N LYS A 48 -15.35 22.62 -22.89
CA LYS A 48 -13.95 22.96 -22.65
C LYS A 48 -13.44 22.24 -21.40
N SER A 49 -12.33 21.53 -21.52
CA SER A 49 -11.68 20.83 -20.40
C SER A 49 -10.82 21.75 -19.53
N LEU A 50 -10.34 22.87 -20.08
CA LEU A 50 -9.55 23.87 -19.40
C LEU A 50 -9.72 25.26 -20.04
N PRO A 51 -10.09 26.30 -19.28
CA PRO A 51 -10.76 26.21 -17.98
C PRO A 51 -12.14 25.55 -18.14
N SER A 52 -12.48 24.65 -17.20
CA SER A 52 -13.83 24.06 -17.09
C SER A 52 -14.65 24.78 -16.02
N ASN A 53 -15.98 24.66 -16.09
CA ASN A 53 -16.89 25.20 -15.08
C ASN A 53 -17.43 24.09 -14.15
N PRO A 54 -17.96 24.43 -12.96
CA PRO A 54 -18.46 23.43 -12.02
C PRO A 54 -19.60 22.55 -12.55
N LYS A 55 -20.42 23.04 -13.50
CA LYS A 55 -21.51 22.25 -14.10
C LYS A 55 -20.94 21.12 -14.97
N THR A 56 -19.96 21.41 -15.83
CA THR A 56 -19.27 20.41 -16.66
C THR A 56 -18.60 19.33 -15.80
N VAL A 57 -17.93 19.73 -14.72
CA VAL A 57 -17.33 18.78 -13.77
C VAL A 57 -18.41 17.92 -13.13
N SER A 58 -19.53 18.51 -12.69
CA SER A 58 -20.64 17.75 -12.10
C SER A 58 -21.21 16.70 -13.06
N LEU A 59 -21.44 17.04 -14.33
CA LEU A 59 -21.86 16.10 -15.36
C LEU A 59 -20.88 14.95 -15.54
N TYR A 60 -19.57 15.24 -15.53
CA TYR A 60 -18.53 14.23 -15.60
C TYR A 60 -18.55 13.28 -14.39
N LEU A 61 -18.72 13.80 -13.17
CA LEU A 61 -18.81 12.95 -11.97
C LEU A 61 -20.05 12.03 -12.02
N THR A 62 -21.17 12.53 -12.55
CA THR A 62 -22.37 11.73 -12.82
C THR A 62 -22.10 10.65 -13.86
N TYR A 63 -21.42 10.99 -14.96
CA TYR A 63 -21.00 10.02 -15.99
C TYR A 63 -20.13 8.89 -15.41
N LEU A 64 -19.18 9.22 -14.53
CA LEU A 64 -18.39 8.19 -13.85
C LEU A 64 -19.27 7.30 -12.95
N ALA A 65 -20.26 7.89 -12.30
CA ALA A 65 -21.19 7.15 -11.45
C ALA A 65 -22.03 6.15 -12.26
N THR A 66 -22.56 6.54 -13.44
CA THR A 66 -23.31 5.67 -14.35
C THR A 66 -22.43 4.55 -14.93
N LYS A 67 -21.13 4.80 -15.11
CA LYS A 67 -20.12 3.77 -15.44
C LYS A 67 -19.72 2.90 -14.24
N ASN A 68 -20.49 2.91 -13.16
CA ASN A 68 -20.26 2.13 -11.96
C ASN A 68 -18.90 2.35 -11.26
N MET A 69 -18.23 3.48 -11.47
CA MET A 69 -16.96 3.79 -10.77
C MET A 69 -17.11 3.97 -9.26
N LYS A 70 -16.12 3.54 -8.49
CA LYS A 70 -16.10 3.68 -7.02
C LYS A 70 -16.13 5.16 -6.60
N ILE A 71 -16.84 5.49 -5.51
CA ILE A 71 -16.90 6.85 -4.95
C ILE A 71 -15.50 7.43 -4.68
N SER A 72 -14.57 6.62 -4.19
CA SER A 72 -13.19 7.03 -3.97
C SER A 72 -12.47 7.44 -5.27
N THR A 73 -12.75 6.74 -6.38
CA THR A 73 -12.26 7.11 -7.71
C THR A 73 -12.86 8.43 -8.15
N ILE A 74 -14.18 8.61 -8.05
CA ILE A 74 -14.88 9.84 -8.44
C ILE A 74 -14.32 11.05 -7.67
N LYS A 75 -14.17 10.95 -6.35
CA LYS A 75 -13.56 12.00 -5.51
C LYS A 75 -12.12 12.30 -5.92
N ARG A 76 -11.31 11.27 -6.19
CA ARG A 76 -9.93 11.48 -6.64
C ARG A 76 -9.88 12.21 -7.98
N ARG A 77 -10.76 11.87 -8.93
CA ARG A 77 -10.83 12.54 -10.22
C ARG A 77 -11.19 14.03 -10.08
N LEU A 78 -12.14 14.38 -9.21
CA LEU A 78 -12.44 15.78 -8.88
C LEU A 78 -11.20 16.54 -8.39
N VAL A 79 -10.43 15.92 -7.47
CA VAL A 79 -9.17 16.51 -6.98
C VAL A 79 -8.15 16.66 -8.11
N SER A 80 -7.97 15.65 -8.95
CA SER A 80 -7.07 15.70 -10.10
C SER A 80 -7.41 16.84 -11.05
N ILE A 81 -8.69 17.02 -11.38
CA ILE A 81 -9.17 18.12 -12.22
C ILE A 81 -8.84 19.47 -11.59
N ALA A 82 -9.16 19.66 -10.31
CA ALA A 82 -8.88 20.91 -9.60
C ALA A 82 -7.38 21.23 -9.51
N VAL A 83 -6.53 20.22 -9.27
CA VAL A 83 -5.08 20.39 -9.24
C VAL A 83 -4.53 20.79 -10.61
N VAL A 84 -5.00 20.15 -11.70
CA VAL A 84 -4.55 20.51 -13.05
C VAL A 84 -4.97 21.93 -13.41
N HIS A 85 -6.19 22.36 -13.05
CA HIS A 85 -6.63 23.75 -13.23
C HIS A 85 -5.68 24.71 -12.51
N LYS A 86 -5.42 24.48 -11.22
CA LYS A 86 -4.52 25.30 -10.41
C LYS A 86 -3.10 25.35 -10.98
N MET A 87 -2.57 24.21 -11.42
CA MET A 87 -1.23 24.13 -12.04
C MET A 87 -1.14 24.86 -13.39
N LYS A 88 -2.27 25.08 -14.06
CA LYS A 88 -2.36 25.82 -15.32
C LYS A 88 -2.79 27.28 -15.13
N GLY A 89 -2.82 27.78 -13.90
CA GLY A 89 -3.18 29.17 -13.59
C GLY A 89 -4.69 29.45 -13.63
N HIS A 90 -5.53 28.42 -13.63
CA HIS A 90 -6.98 28.57 -13.63
C HIS A 90 -7.58 28.21 -12.27
N TYR A 91 -8.60 28.97 -11.85
CA TYR A 91 -9.40 28.64 -10.68
C TYR A 91 -10.56 27.72 -11.07
N LEU A 92 -10.77 26.66 -10.29
CA LEU A 92 -11.95 25.82 -10.34
C LEU A 92 -12.47 25.64 -8.92
N ASP A 93 -13.68 26.14 -8.66
CA ASP A 93 -14.37 25.90 -7.40
C ASP A 93 -14.84 24.44 -7.33
N ASN A 94 -14.00 23.59 -6.74
CA ASN A 94 -14.30 22.18 -6.52
C ASN A 94 -15.22 21.93 -5.32
N LYS A 95 -15.64 22.99 -4.60
CA LYS A 95 -16.61 22.96 -3.51
C LYS A 95 -17.95 23.56 -3.90
N HIS A 96 -18.10 23.98 -5.15
CA HIS A 96 -19.35 24.54 -5.66
C HIS A 96 -20.55 23.61 -5.36
N PRO A 97 -21.73 24.14 -4.97
CA PRO A 97 -22.90 23.33 -4.60
C PRO A 97 -23.28 22.29 -5.66
N SER A 98 -23.18 22.62 -6.95
CA SER A 98 -23.47 21.67 -8.05
C SER A 98 -22.57 20.43 -8.05
N ILE A 99 -21.38 20.50 -7.47
CA ILE A 99 -20.44 19.37 -7.35
C ILE A 99 -20.72 18.62 -6.05
N ILE A 100 -20.81 19.34 -4.92
CA ILE A 100 -20.97 18.74 -3.60
C ILE A 100 -22.32 18.04 -3.45
N GLU A 101 -23.42 18.69 -3.82
CA GLU A 101 -24.76 18.09 -3.75
C GLU A 101 -24.88 16.89 -4.70
N ASN A 102 -24.30 16.99 -5.90
CA ASN A 102 -24.26 15.85 -6.82
C ASN A 102 -23.46 14.67 -6.23
N LEU A 103 -22.30 14.91 -5.64
CA LEU A 103 -21.53 13.86 -4.96
C LEU A 103 -22.29 13.22 -3.80
N LEU A 104 -23.05 14.01 -3.03
CA LEU A 104 -23.93 13.50 -1.98
C LEU A 104 -25.06 12.64 -2.57
N GLY A 105 -25.70 13.10 -3.64
CA GLY A 105 -26.72 12.34 -4.39
C GLY A 105 -26.19 11.01 -4.93
N ILE A 106 -25.02 11.02 -5.59
CA ILE A 106 -24.33 9.82 -6.07
C ILE A 106 -24.04 8.86 -4.90
N LYS A 107 -23.56 9.38 -3.77
CA LYS A 107 -23.24 8.60 -2.57
C LYS A 107 -24.48 7.91 -1.98
N ARG A 108 -25.60 8.63 -1.88
CA ARG A 108 -26.88 8.11 -1.36
C ARG A 108 -27.45 7.03 -2.28
N ARG A 109 -27.51 7.28 -3.59
CA ARG A 109 -28.08 6.36 -4.58
C ARG A 109 -27.28 5.06 -4.76
N LYS A 110 -25.95 5.14 -4.65
CA LYS A 110 -25.07 4.01 -4.96
C LYS A 110 -24.79 3.09 -3.76
N GLY A 111 -24.93 3.60 -2.54
CA GLY A 111 -24.46 2.91 -1.34
C GLY A 111 -22.92 2.87 -1.24
N ILE A 112 -22.39 2.78 0.00
CA ILE A 112 -20.96 2.94 0.29
C ILE A 112 -20.41 1.67 0.96
N LYS A 113 -20.76 0.48 0.47
CA LYS A 113 -20.10 -0.72 0.99
C LYS A 113 -18.71 -0.84 0.35
N GLN A 114 -17.70 -0.28 1.01
CA GLN A 114 -16.31 -0.50 0.62
C GLN A 114 -15.97 -1.97 0.89
N LYS A 115 -15.86 -2.79 -0.15
CA LYS A 115 -15.27 -4.12 -0.04
C LYS A 115 -13.75 -3.97 0.10
N GLY A 116 -13.26 -4.07 1.33
CA GLY A 116 -11.83 -4.20 1.63
C GLY A 116 -11.29 -5.53 1.14
N LYS A 117 -9.96 -5.65 1.06
CA LYS A 117 -9.31 -6.95 0.86
C LYS A 117 -9.24 -7.68 2.20
N LYS A 118 -9.44 -9.00 2.19
CA LYS A 118 -9.44 -9.82 3.40
C LYS A 118 -8.05 -9.79 4.06
N PRO A 119 -7.99 -9.76 5.41
CA PRO A 119 -6.73 -9.97 6.12
C PRO A 119 -6.24 -11.40 5.90
N LEU A 120 -4.92 -11.57 5.75
CA LEU A 120 -4.31 -12.90 5.75
C LEU A 120 -4.05 -13.31 7.20
N LEU A 121 -5.00 -14.02 7.81
CA LEU A 121 -4.90 -14.48 9.20
C LEU A 121 -3.86 -15.60 9.36
N ILE A 122 -3.44 -15.85 10.61
CA ILE A 122 -2.39 -16.81 10.97
C ILE A 122 -2.64 -18.22 10.38
N ASN A 123 -3.87 -18.71 10.37
CA ASN A 123 -4.18 -20.04 9.84
C ASN A 123 -3.88 -20.13 8.33
N ASN A 124 -4.31 -19.13 7.55
CA ASN A 124 -4.04 -19.06 6.12
C ASN A 124 -2.55 -18.79 5.85
N LEU A 125 -1.89 -18.01 6.71
CA LEU A 125 -0.45 -17.80 6.65
C LEU A 125 0.30 -19.14 6.79
N LYS A 126 -0.02 -19.94 7.81
CA LYS A 126 0.60 -21.26 8.02
C LYS A 126 0.39 -22.18 6.82
N GLN A 127 -0.82 -22.23 6.27
CA GLN A 127 -1.12 -23.02 5.06
C GLN A 127 -0.27 -22.58 3.86
N ILE A 128 -0.12 -21.27 3.63
CA ILE A 128 0.74 -20.73 2.58
C ILE A 128 2.19 -21.15 2.78
N ILE A 129 2.71 -21.07 4.01
CA ILE A 129 4.10 -21.40 4.31
C ILE A 129 4.36 -22.90 4.12
N ASN A 130 3.46 -23.77 4.58
CA ASN A 130 3.56 -25.21 4.35
C ASN A 130 3.60 -25.52 2.84
N VAL A 131 2.72 -24.89 2.05
CA VAL A 131 2.70 -25.05 0.59
C VAL A 131 3.96 -24.48 -0.08
N ILE A 132 4.60 -23.45 0.49
CA ILE A 132 5.89 -22.95 0.01
C ILE A 132 6.98 -23.98 0.24
N ASP A 133 7.03 -24.56 1.43
CA ASP A 133 8.04 -25.54 1.84
C ASP A 133 7.87 -26.87 1.07
N GLU A 134 6.65 -27.29 0.77
CA GLU A 134 6.32 -28.51 0.01
C GLU A 134 6.42 -28.34 -1.51
N ASN A 135 6.61 -27.12 -2.01
CA ASN A 135 6.65 -26.88 -3.44
C ASN A 135 7.92 -27.51 -4.05
N ASN A 136 7.80 -28.22 -5.17
CA ASN A 136 8.92 -28.75 -5.98
C ASN A 136 9.73 -27.63 -6.69
N SER A 137 10.01 -26.54 -5.99
CA SER A 137 10.84 -25.42 -6.43
C SER A 137 12.23 -25.52 -5.80
N SER A 138 13.21 -24.88 -6.42
CA SER A 138 14.55 -24.76 -5.84
C SER A 138 14.51 -24.08 -4.47
N GLU A 139 15.38 -24.52 -3.55
CA GLU A 139 15.53 -23.99 -2.19
C GLU A 139 15.63 -22.46 -2.14
N ILE A 140 16.41 -21.86 -3.05
CA ILE A 140 16.58 -20.40 -3.17
C ILE A 140 15.26 -19.65 -3.39
N LYS A 141 14.33 -20.23 -4.16
CA LYS A 141 13.01 -19.64 -4.42
C LYS A 141 12.09 -19.79 -3.21
N ILE A 142 12.12 -20.96 -2.56
CA ILE A 142 11.36 -21.26 -1.34
C ILE A 142 11.68 -20.19 -0.29
N TYR A 143 12.96 -20.01 0.06
CA TYR A 143 13.34 -19.05 1.10
C TYR A 143 13.12 -17.59 0.72
N ARG A 144 13.23 -17.22 -0.57
CA ARG A 144 12.86 -15.87 -1.01
C ARG A 144 11.38 -15.60 -0.74
N ASP A 145 10.52 -16.47 -1.25
CA ASP A 145 9.08 -16.25 -1.22
C ASP A 145 8.54 -16.37 0.21
N ARG A 146 9.07 -17.32 0.99
CA ARG A 146 8.83 -17.46 2.42
C ARG A 146 9.25 -16.21 3.21
N SER A 147 10.44 -15.68 2.95
CA SER A 147 10.92 -14.46 3.61
C SER A 147 10.04 -13.26 3.30
N ILE A 148 9.63 -13.07 2.03
CA ILE A 148 8.74 -11.97 1.63
C ILE A 148 7.41 -12.04 2.39
N ILE A 149 6.79 -13.22 2.46
CA ILE A 149 5.48 -13.38 3.09
C ILE A 149 5.59 -13.23 4.62
N LEU A 150 6.55 -13.90 5.25
CA LEU A 150 6.73 -13.84 6.71
C LEU A 150 7.14 -12.46 7.18
N LEU A 151 8.10 -11.79 6.52
CA LEU A 151 8.46 -10.42 6.88
C LEU A 151 7.28 -9.48 6.67
N GLY A 152 6.62 -9.56 5.51
CA GLY A 152 5.48 -8.72 5.20
C GLY A 152 4.34 -8.84 6.22
N PHE A 153 4.10 -10.05 6.74
CA PHE A 153 3.19 -10.27 7.87
C PHE A 153 3.79 -9.77 9.18
N GLY A 154 4.90 -10.36 9.65
CA GLY A 154 5.46 -10.13 10.98
C GLY A 154 5.84 -8.67 11.27
N GLY A 155 6.33 -7.94 10.26
CA GLY A 155 6.66 -6.51 10.38
C GLY A 155 5.54 -5.56 9.94
N GLY A 156 4.35 -6.08 9.59
CA GLY A 156 3.21 -5.28 9.13
C GLY A 156 3.56 -4.31 7.98
N PHE A 157 4.51 -4.66 7.12
CA PHE A 157 5.07 -3.75 6.11
C PHE A 157 4.04 -3.41 5.05
N ARG A 158 4.11 -2.17 4.54
CA ARG A 158 3.52 -1.89 3.22
C ARG A 158 4.35 -2.60 2.16
N ARG A 159 3.71 -3.05 1.07
CA ARG A 159 4.40 -3.74 -0.03
C ARG A 159 5.63 -2.99 -0.55
N ASN A 160 5.51 -1.66 -0.71
CA ASN A 160 6.62 -0.82 -1.14
C ASN A 160 7.76 -0.79 -0.12
N GLU A 161 7.45 -0.72 1.18
CA GLU A 161 8.47 -0.74 2.24
C GLU A 161 9.25 -2.06 2.15
N LEU A 162 8.51 -3.18 2.08
CA LEU A 162 9.09 -4.53 2.02
C LEU A 162 10.01 -4.73 0.82
N VAL A 163 9.57 -4.39 -0.40
CA VAL A 163 10.42 -4.58 -1.59
C VAL A 163 11.55 -3.55 -1.69
N SER A 164 11.48 -2.44 -0.94
CA SER A 164 12.50 -1.39 -0.93
C SER A 164 13.65 -1.65 0.04
N LEU A 165 13.54 -2.67 0.91
CA LEU A 165 14.59 -3.03 1.84
C LEU A 165 15.91 -3.32 1.12
N ASN A 166 17.00 -2.80 1.69
CA ASN A 166 18.37 -3.14 1.35
C ASN A 166 19.02 -3.97 2.46
N PHE A 167 20.18 -4.55 2.15
CA PHE A 167 20.98 -5.28 3.12
C PHE A 167 21.35 -4.39 4.31
N ASP A 168 21.77 -3.15 4.06
CA ASP A 168 22.15 -2.17 5.10
C ASP A 168 20.98 -1.70 5.97
N ASP A 169 19.73 -2.01 5.60
CA ASP A 169 18.56 -1.71 6.43
C ASP A 169 18.35 -2.76 7.53
N LEU A 170 19.12 -3.85 7.53
CA LEU A 170 18.94 -5.01 8.41
C LEU A 170 20.01 -5.03 9.51
N ASP A 171 19.58 -4.98 10.76
CA ASP A 171 20.44 -5.10 11.94
C ASP A 171 19.98 -6.30 12.78
N PHE A 172 20.72 -7.40 12.70
CA PHE A 172 20.44 -8.63 13.44
C PHE A 172 20.99 -8.52 14.86
N VAL A 173 20.11 -8.71 15.84
CA VAL A 173 20.41 -8.61 17.27
C VAL A 173 19.99 -9.90 17.99
N ASN A 174 20.38 -10.06 19.25
CA ASN A 174 20.08 -11.26 20.02
C ASN A 174 18.57 -11.54 20.12
N GLU A 175 17.76 -10.48 20.24
CA GLU A 175 16.30 -10.58 20.35
C GLU A 175 15.62 -10.87 19.00
N GLY A 176 16.29 -10.62 17.87
CA GLY A 176 15.70 -10.77 16.54
C GLY A 176 16.32 -9.88 15.47
N LEU A 177 15.49 -9.12 14.77
CA LEU A 177 15.90 -8.26 13.65
C LEU A 177 15.32 -6.86 13.80
N LYS A 178 16.16 -5.84 13.72
CA LYS A 178 15.75 -4.45 13.50
C LYS A 178 15.81 -4.15 12.01
N VAL A 179 14.74 -3.54 11.49
CA VAL A 179 14.61 -3.15 10.09
C VAL A 179 14.39 -1.64 10.00
N SER A 180 15.35 -0.96 9.38
CA SER A 180 15.29 0.48 9.12
C SER A 180 14.48 0.78 7.87
N ILE A 181 13.32 1.41 8.04
CA ILE A 181 12.50 1.90 6.94
C ILE A 181 12.91 3.33 6.62
N ARG A 182 13.65 3.52 5.52
CA ARG A 182 14.11 4.84 5.07
C ARG A 182 13.01 5.78 4.58
N LYS A 183 11.92 5.23 4.03
CA LYS A 183 10.80 6.02 3.52
C LYS A 183 9.51 5.22 3.53
N SER A 184 8.43 5.85 3.99
CA SER A 184 7.08 5.31 3.88
C SER A 184 6.14 6.25 3.14
N LYS A 185 4.98 5.77 2.69
CA LYS A 185 3.96 6.63 2.06
C LYS A 185 3.52 7.79 2.99
N THR A 186 3.52 7.55 4.29
CA THR A 186 3.09 8.50 5.32
C THR A 186 4.24 9.33 5.90
N ASP A 187 5.47 8.99 5.53
CA ASP A 187 6.69 9.70 5.87
C ASP A 187 7.13 10.51 4.65
N GLN A 188 6.56 11.72 4.55
CA GLN A 188 6.77 12.59 3.39
C GLN A 188 8.16 13.23 3.41
N TYR A 189 8.79 13.32 4.59
CA TYR A 189 10.07 13.97 4.81
C TYR A 189 11.24 12.98 4.92
N GLY A 190 10.98 11.67 5.03
CA GLY A 190 12.03 10.66 5.09
C GLY A 190 12.69 10.55 6.47
N GLU A 191 11.96 10.87 7.54
CA GLU A 191 12.44 10.71 8.93
C GLU A 191 12.78 9.25 9.24
N GLY A 192 12.17 8.33 8.51
CA GLY A 192 12.35 6.90 8.66
C GLY A 192 11.69 6.34 9.91
N SER A 193 11.77 5.03 10.07
CA SER A 193 11.26 4.33 11.26
C SER A 193 11.94 2.99 11.41
N ILE A 194 12.19 2.54 12.64
CA ILE A 194 12.71 1.20 12.90
C ILE A 194 11.56 0.27 13.26
N LYS A 195 11.57 -0.94 12.70
CA LYS A 195 10.68 -2.04 13.11
C LYS A 195 11.49 -3.18 13.68
N ALA A 196 11.13 -3.65 14.87
CA ALA A 196 11.73 -4.82 15.48
C ALA A 196 10.89 -6.07 15.22
N LEU A 197 11.50 -7.16 14.78
CA LEU A 197 10.87 -8.46 14.61
C LEU A 197 11.59 -9.46 15.54
N PRO A 198 10.93 -9.96 16.59
CA PRO A 198 11.53 -10.95 17.46
C PRO A 198 11.66 -12.30 16.76
N TYR A 199 12.55 -13.16 17.28
CA TYR A 199 12.53 -14.57 16.94
C TYR A 199 11.20 -15.21 17.35
N PHE A 200 10.72 -16.17 16.55
CA PHE A 200 9.53 -16.95 16.88
C PHE A 200 9.99 -18.34 17.34
N ASP A 201 9.24 -18.94 18.26
CA ASP A 201 9.56 -20.25 18.82
C ASP A 201 9.62 -21.34 17.74
N ASN A 202 8.73 -21.27 16.74
CA ASN A 202 8.75 -22.18 15.61
C ASN A 202 9.58 -21.58 14.45
N PRO A 203 10.76 -22.16 14.13
CA PRO A 203 11.63 -21.67 13.06
C PRO A 203 10.98 -21.70 11.68
N GLN A 204 10.01 -22.60 11.45
CA GLN A 204 9.28 -22.70 10.19
C GLN A 204 8.54 -21.39 9.87
N TYR A 205 7.90 -20.79 10.88
CA TYR A 205 7.12 -19.57 10.70
C TYR A 205 7.87 -18.30 11.12
N CYS A 206 9.15 -18.42 11.49
CA CYS A 206 9.94 -17.28 11.94
C CYS A 206 10.39 -16.41 10.74
N PRO A 207 10.03 -15.12 10.69
CA PRO A 207 10.46 -14.22 9.62
C PRO A 207 11.97 -14.00 9.63
N VAL A 208 12.58 -13.91 10.82
CA VAL A 208 14.02 -13.65 10.98
C VAL A 208 14.84 -14.84 10.47
N LYS A 209 14.50 -16.07 10.88
CA LYS A 209 15.21 -17.28 10.43
C LYS A 209 15.08 -17.52 8.93
N SER A 210 13.89 -17.26 8.39
CA SER A 210 13.64 -17.37 6.95
C SER A 210 14.49 -16.36 6.17
N LEU A 211 14.57 -15.12 6.66
CA LEU A 211 15.40 -14.08 6.05
C LEU A 211 16.90 -14.42 6.13
N GLN A 212 17.38 -14.91 7.27
CA GLN A 212 18.77 -15.34 7.43
C GLN A 212 19.12 -16.42 6.39
N LYS A 213 18.27 -17.43 6.23
CA LYS A 213 18.50 -18.49 5.25
C LYS A 213 18.42 -18.00 3.81
N TRP A 214 17.51 -17.06 3.52
CA TRP A 214 17.47 -16.38 2.22
C TRP A 214 18.78 -15.64 1.93
N LEU A 215 19.31 -14.85 2.87
CA LEU A 215 20.55 -14.10 2.69
C LEU A 215 21.76 -15.03 2.52
N GLU A 216 21.82 -16.13 3.30
CA GLU A 216 22.85 -17.16 3.21
C GLU A 216 22.90 -17.79 1.80
N ILE A 217 21.76 -18.27 1.30
CA ILE A 217 21.69 -18.96 -0.01
C ILE A 217 21.84 -17.98 -1.17
N SER A 218 21.25 -16.78 -1.07
CA SER A 218 21.31 -15.77 -2.12
C SER A 218 22.67 -15.07 -2.23
N LYS A 219 23.48 -15.12 -1.16
CA LYS A 219 24.77 -14.44 -1.02
C LYS A 219 24.70 -12.92 -1.26
N ILE A 220 23.51 -12.32 -1.08
CA ILE A 220 23.33 -10.87 -1.21
C ILE A 220 23.94 -10.20 0.02
N LYS A 221 24.87 -9.27 -0.22
CA LYS A 221 25.57 -8.49 0.82
C LYS A 221 25.40 -6.99 0.67
N GLU A 222 24.73 -6.54 -0.38
CA GLU A 222 24.56 -5.12 -0.70
C GLU A 222 23.24 -4.88 -1.45
N GLU A 223 22.81 -3.62 -1.47
CA GLU A 223 21.61 -3.17 -2.17
C GLU A 223 20.34 -3.98 -1.84
N ALA A 224 19.43 -4.15 -2.81
CA ALA A 224 18.11 -4.75 -2.64
C ALA A 224 18.18 -6.21 -2.20
N ILE A 225 17.54 -6.57 -1.08
CA ILE A 225 17.49 -7.96 -0.61
C ILE A 225 16.49 -8.82 -1.38
N PHE A 226 15.46 -8.21 -1.97
CA PHE A 226 14.44 -8.92 -2.74
C PHE A 226 14.55 -8.58 -4.22
N ARG A 227 15.10 -9.54 -4.97
CA ARG A 227 15.39 -9.40 -6.40
C ARG A 227 14.60 -10.41 -7.24
N LYS A 228 14.38 -10.07 -8.51
CA LYS A 228 13.78 -10.99 -9.49
C LYS A 228 14.76 -12.13 -9.80
N PHE A 229 14.22 -13.27 -10.21
CA PHE A 229 15.02 -14.28 -10.89
C PHE A 229 15.08 -13.97 -12.39
N HIS A 230 16.21 -14.30 -13.02
CA HIS A 230 16.28 -14.53 -14.46
C HIS A 230 15.52 -15.82 -14.82
N LYS A 231 15.54 -16.25 -16.09
CA LYS A 231 15.01 -17.57 -16.46
C LYS A 231 15.65 -18.64 -15.55
N GLY A 232 14.80 -19.44 -14.90
CA GLY A 232 15.22 -20.39 -13.86
C GLY A 232 15.37 -19.75 -12.48
N THR A 233 16.49 -20.02 -11.81
CA THR A 233 16.71 -19.72 -10.38
C THR A 233 17.85 -18.73 -10.12
N LYS A 234 18.49 -18.22 -11.19
CA LYS A 234 19.57 -17.25 -11.08
C LYS A 234 19.03 -15.88 -10.65
N ILE A 235 19.57 -15.32 -9.57
CA ILE A 235 19.20 -13.99 -9.08
C ILE A 235 19.65 -12.92 -10.07
N SER A 236 18.76 -11.96 -10.35
CA SER A 236 19.08 -10.75 -11.12
C SER A 236 19.44 -9.58 -10.22
N ASN A 237 19.98 -8.51 -10.79
CA ASN A 237 20.19 -7.23 -10.08
C ASN A 237 18.93 -6.35 -10.04
N ILE A 238 17.77 -6.87 -10.47
CA ILE A 238 16.53 -6.11 -10.56
C ILE A 238 15.69 -6.34 -9.31
N ARG A 239 15.40 -5.25 -8.58
CA ARG A 239 14.48 -5.25 -7.42
C ARG A 239 13.09 -5.78 -7.81
N LEU A 240 12.44 -6.50 -6.90
CA LEU A 240 11.03 -6.85 -7.03
C LEU A 240 10.13 -5.60 -7.06
N SER A 241 9.04 -5.66 -7.82
CA SER A 241 8.00 -4.63 -7.75
C SER A 241 7.05 -4.92 -6.60
N ASP A 242 6.35 -3.90 -6.11
CA ASP A 242 5.34 -4.07 -5.06
C ASP A 242 4.19 -4.98 -5.49
N GLN A 243 3.91 -5.03 -6.80
CA GLN A 243 2.94 -5.94 -7.40
C GLN A 243 3.38 -7.41 -7.26
N SER A 244 4.68 -7.71 -7.26
CA SER A 244 5.19 -9.07 -7.08
C SER A 244 4.73 -9.67 -5.75
N VAL A 245 4.66 -8.87 -4.67
CA VAL A 245 4.16 -9.34 -3.37
C VAL A 245 2.70 -9.79 -3.47
N ALA A 246 1.85 -9.00 -4.15
CA ALA A 246 0.44 -9.36 -4.32
C ALA A 246 0.26 -10.62 -5.17
N LEU A 247 1.10 -10.80 -6.20
CA LEU A 247 1.08 -11.99 -7.06
C LEU A 247 1.55 -13.24 -6.30
N LEU A 248 2.59 -13.13 -5.47
CA LEU A 248 3.08 -14.24 -4.64
C LEU A 248 2.01 -14.73 -3.67
N ILE A 249 1.36 -13.82 -2.94
CA ILE A 249 0.29 -14.18 -2.01
C ILE A 249 -0.83 -14.93 -2.74
N LYS A 250 -1.28 -14.41 -3.90
CA LYS A 250 -2.35 -15.05 -4.67
C LYS A 250 -1.94 -16.41 -5.21
N TYR A 251 -0.71 -16.53 -5.69
CA TYR A 251 -0.17 -17.79 -6.19
C TYR A 251 -0.20 -18.87 -5.12
N TYR A 252 0.31 -18.57 -3.92
CA TYR A 252 0.35 -19.55 -2.83
C TYR A 252 -1.00 -19.81 -2.16
N LEU A 253 -1.89 -18.81 -2.10
CA LEU A 253 -3.29 -19.03 -1.70
C LEU A 253 -3.97 -20.05 -2.61
N ASN A 254 -3.85 -19.88 -3.94
CA ASN A 254 -4.45 -20.81 -4.88
C ASN A 254 -3.83 -22.21 -4.77
N LYS A 255 -2.52 -22.30 -4.54
CA LYS A 255 -1.84 -23.60 -4.30
C LYS A 255 -2.28 -24.27 -2.99
N ALA A 256 -2.66 -23.47 -1.99
CA ALA A 256 -3.27 -23.96 -0.74
C ALA A 256 -4.77 -24.26 -0.85
N GLY A 257 -5.38 -24.15 -2.04
CA GLY A 257 -6.82 -24.36 -2.24
C GLY A 257 -7.71 -23.23 -1.70
N ILE A 258 -7.14 -22.04 -1.43
CA ILE A 258 -7.85 -20.89 -0.87
C ILE A 258 -8.16 -19.89 -1.98
N ASP A 259 -9.41 -19.44 -2.07
CA ASP A 259 -9.79 -18.39 -3.03
C ASP A 259 -9.03 -17.08 -2.76
N SER A 260 -8.21 -16.68 -3.73
CA SER A 260 -7.34 -15.51 -3.66
C SER A 260 -7.98 -14.21 -4.18
N SER A 261 -9.23 -14.26 -4.65
CA SER A 261 -9.94 -13.13 -5.28
C SER A 261 -9.98 -11.88 -4.38
N ASP A 262 -10.19 -12.08 -3.09
CA ASP A 262 -10.29 -11.04 -2.07
C ASP A 262 -8.98 -10.70 -1.36
N TYR A 263 -7.84 -11.23 -1.83
CA TYR A 263 -6.53 -10.95 -1.26
C TYR A 263 -5.69 -10.01 -2.14
N SER A 264 -4.75 -9.33 -1.50
CA SER A 264 -3.75 -8.46 -2.14
C SER A 264 -2.53 -8.36 -1.24
N GLY A 265 -1.45 -7.68 -1.66
CA GLY A 265 -0.33 -7.50 -0.73
C GLY A 265 -0.60 -6.55 0.46
N HIS A 266 -1.75 -5.88 0.53
CA HIS A 266 -2.17 -5.24 1.80
C HIS A 266 -2.66 -6.27 2.83
N SER A 267 -3.05 -7.46 2.37
CA SER A 267 -3.59 -8.53 3.22
C SER A 267 -2.61 -9.00 4.29
N LEU A 268 -1.29 -8.93 4.03
CA LEU A 268 -0.25 -9.25 5.03
C LEU A 268 -0.30 -8.29 6.21
N ARG A 269 -0.29 -6.99 5.92
CA ARG A 269 -0.34 -5.93 6.93
C ARG A 269 -1.65 -5.93 7.72
N SER A 270 -2.79 -6.06 7.03
CA SER A 270 -4.08 -6.16 7.74
C SER A 270 -4.19 -7.48 8.50
N GLY A 271 -3.61 -8.56 7.96
CA GLY A 271 -3.48 -9.86 8.64
C GLY A 271 -2.77 -9.72 9.98
N PHE A 272 -1.60 -9.10 10.00
CA PHE A 272 -0.87 -8.78 11.22
C PHE A 272 -1.72 -7.96 12.20
N ALA A 273 -2.30 -6.85 11.75
CA ALA A 273 -3.06 -5.97 12.62
C ALA A 273 -4.28 -6.67 13.25
N THR A 274 -5.01 -7.47 12.46
CA THR A 274 -6.15 -8.26 12.94
C THR A 274 -5.68 -9.35 13.91
N SER A 275 -4.66 -10.13 13.56
CA SER A 275 -4.18 -11.22 14.42
C SER A 275 -3.53 -10.73 15.73
N ALA A 276 -2.81 -9.59 15.69
CA ALA A 276 -2.28 -8.96 16.90
C ALA A 276 -3.42 -8.46 17.81
N ALA A 277 -4.47 -7.87 17.22
CA ALA A 277 -5.66 -7.47 17.97
C ALA A 277 -6.41 -8.69 18.56
N GLU A 278 -6.53 -9.78 17.81
CA GLU A 278 -7.12 -11.05 18.29
C GLU A 278 -6.35 -11.62 19.48
N ALA A 279 -5.02 -11.45 19.49
CA ALA A 279 -4.13 -11.85 20.57
C ALA A 279 -4.09 -10.86 21.76
N GLY A 280 -4.86 -9.77 21.70
CA GLY A 280 -4.96 -8.80 22.79
C GLY A 280 -3.85 -7.75 22.82
N ALA A 281 -3.08 -7.58 21.74
CA ALA A 281 -2.09 -6.52 21.66
C ALA A 281 -2.74 -5.12 21.72
N GLU A 282 -2.08 -4.19 22.40
CA GLU A 282 -2.56 -2.81 22.54
C GLU A 282 -2.66 -2.09 21.20
N GLU A 283 -3.65 -1.18 21.08
CA GLU A 283 -3.86 -0.37 19.87
C GLU A 283 -2.58 0.38 19.46
N ARG A 284 -1.83 0.90 20.44
CA ARG A 284 -0.60 1.65 20.21
C ARG A 284 0.52 0.80 19.61
N SER A 285 0.76 -0.40 20.15
CA SER A 285 1.82 -1.28 19.63
C SER A 285 1.51 -1.78 18.21
N ILE A 286 0.23 -2.05 17.91
CA ILE A 286 -0.22 -2.36 16.55
C ILE A 286 0.01 -1.16 15.63
N MET A 287 -0.32 0.07 16.09
CA MET A 287 -0.10 1.30 15.33
C MET A 287 1.37 1.56 15.05
N GLU A 288 2.26 1.33 16.00
CA GLU A 288 3.71 1.51 15.86
C GLU A 288 4.29 0.51 14.84
N MET A 289 4.00 -0.78 14.98
CA MET A 289 4.48 -1.81 14.04
C MET A 289 3.95 -1.58 12.63
N THR A 290 2.67 -1.22 12.50
CA THR A 290 2.11 -0.95 11.18
C THR A 290 2.52 0.45 10.70
N GLY A 291 2.70 1.46 11.53
CA GLY A 291 2.86 2.84 11.09
C GLY A 291 1.55 3.43 10.55
N HIS A 292 0.42 3.12 11.21
CA HIS A 292 -0.83 3.83 10.98
C HIS A 292 -0.82 5.13 11.79
N LYS A 293 -1.04 6.27 11.12
CA LYS A 293 -1.15 7.59 11.79
C LYS A 293 -2.54 7.86 12.40
N SER A 294 -3.54 7.08 11.99
CA SER A 294 -4.93 7.24 12.42
C SER A 294 -5.38 6.00 13.19
N THR A 295 -5.85 6.23 14.42
CA THR A 295 -6.46 5.23 15.30
C THR A 295 -7.69 4.60 14.66
N GLU A 296 -8.53 5.39 13.98
CA GLU A 296 -9.74 4.91 13.29
C GLU A 296 -9.46 3.74 12.34
N MET A 297 -8.32 3.76 11.63
CA MET A 297 -7.94 2.69 10.72
C MET A 297 -7.59 1.39 11.45
N VAL A 298 -6.93 1.47 12.61
CA VAL A 298 -6.58 0.29 13.41
C VAL A 298 -7.79 -0.27 14.15
N ARG A 299 -8.66 0.60 14.67
CA ARG A 299 -9.94 0.21 15.29
C ARG A 299 -10.84 -0.60 14.38
N ARG A 300 -10.75 -0.42 13.06
CA ARG A 300 -11.48 -1.29 12.10
C ARG A 300 -11.03 -2.74 12.20
N TYR A 301 -9.72 -2.99 12.29
CA TYR A 301 -9.18 -4.34 12.47
C TYR A 301 -9.55 -4.92 13.84
N ILE A 302 -9.44 -4.12 14.91
CA ILE A 302 -9.83 -4.53 16.27
C ILE A 302 -11.32 -4.87 16.35
N LYS A 303 -12.19 -4.05 15.74
CA LYS A 303 -13.62 -4.28 15.72
C LYS A 303 -13.96 -5.58 14.97
N GLU A 304 -13.31 -5.81 13.83
CA GLU A 304 -13.50 -7.04 13.04
C GLU A 304 -13.05 -8.29 13.83
N ALA A 305 -11.88 -8.24 14.48
CA ALA A 305 -11.36 -9.28 15.37
C ALA A 305 -12.29 -9.61 16.56
N ASN A 306 -12.97 -8.60 17.10
CA ASN A 306 -13.77 -8.72 18.32
C ASN A 306 -15.28 -8.82 18.09
N LEU A 307 -15.74 -8.98 16.84
CA LEU A 307 -17.16 -9.08 16.48
C LEU A 307 -17.93 -10.11 17.33
N PHE A 308 -17.29 -11.25 17.61
CA PHE A 308 -17.88 -12.32 18.42
C PHE A 308 -17.38 -12.31 19.87
N LYS A 309 -16.17 -11.80 20.16
CA LYS A 309 -15.62 -11.81 21.54
C LYS A 309 -16.37 -10.84 22.47
N ASN A 310 -16.64 -9.63 22.00
CA ASN A 310 -17.32 -8.58 22.77
C ASN A 310 -18.79 -8.43 22.36
N ASN A 311 -19.40 -9.52 21.88
CA ASN A 311 -20.79 -9.48 21.46
C ASN A 311 -21.72 -9.42 22.67
N ALA A 312 -22.72 -8.53 22.62
CA ALA A 312 -23.71 -8.40 23.69
C ALA A 312 -24.45 -9.73 23.94
N LEU A 313 -24.61 -10.57 22.92
CA LEU A 313 -25.23 -11.89 23.03
C LEU A 313 -24.47 -12.83 23.98
N ASN A 314 -23.15 -12.71 24.11
CA ASN A 314 -22.38 -13.56 25.04
C ASN A 314 -22.72 -13.29 26.51
N LYS A 315 -23.35 -12.15 26.80
CA LYS A 315 -23.82 -11.80 28.15
C LYS A 315 -25.23 -12.29 28.44
N ILE A 316 -25.94 -12.76 27.41
CA ILE A 316 -27.28 -13.35 27.56
C ILE A 316 -27.07 -14.85 27.77
N LYS A 317 -27.31 -15.33 28.99
CA LYS A 317 -27.41 -16.78 29.27
C LYS A 317 -28.84 -17.20 28.94
N LEU A 318 -29.02 -18.08 27.96
CA LEU A 318 -30.26 -18.80 27.69
C LEU A 318 -30.21 -20.17 28.37
#